data_AF-A0A9D4RIF0-F1
#
_entry.id   AF-A0A9D4RIF0-F1
#
_cell.length_a   1.000
_cell.length_b   1.000
_cell.length_c   1.000
_cell.angle_alpha   90.00
_cell.angle_beta   90.00
_cell.angle_gamma   90.00
#
_symmetry.space_group_name_H-M   'P 1'
#
loop_
_entity.id
_entity.type
_entity.pdbx_description
1 polymer ?
#
loop_
_entity_poly.entity_id
_entity_poly.type
_entity_poly.pdbx_seq_one_letter_code
_entity_poly.pdbx_strand_id
1 'polypeptide(L)'
;MRFRRSDCDTIQQLEDIVNKSSTANEAVRYPTWRWRDWNTFLSTSFKAIPGIRKYQYFRFDSSRPGTVFAKKATDLPEEAFLRDSLRI
;
A
#
# COMPACT_ATOMS: atom_id res chain seq x y z
N MET A 1 21.64 -11.15 10.34
CA MET A 1 21.21 -11.48 8.97
C MET A 1 22.02 -10.64 7.99
N ARG A 2 22.66 -11.26 6.99
CA ARG A 2 23.44 -10.56 5.97
C ARG A 2 22.63 -10.58 4.67
N PHE A 3 22.09 -9.43 4.28
CA PHE A 3 21.38 -9.31 3.01
C PHE A 3 22.40 -9.34 1.86
N ARG A 4 22.18 -10.22 0.88
CA ARG A 4 23.00 -10.29 -0.33
C ARG A 4 22.66 -9.09 -1.21
N ARG A 5 23.65 -8.24 -1.48
CA ARG A 5 23.53 -7.15 -2.46
C ARG A 5 23.82 -7.71 -3.85
N SER A 6 23.19 -7.15 -4.87
CA SER A 6 23.43 -7.48 -6.27
C SER A 6 23.24 -6.21 -7.07
N ASP A 7 24.21 -5.91 -7.95
CA ASP A 7 24.13 -4.76 -8.83
C ASP A 7 23.19 -5.08 -10.00
N CYS A 8 22.37 -4.11 -10.38
CA CYS A 8 21.28 -4.31 -11.34
C CYS A 8 21.15 -3.08 -12.24
N ASP A 9 21.91 -3.08 -13.33
CA ASP A 9 21.98 -1.98 -14.30
C ASP A 9 21.02 -2.19 -15.49
N THR A 10 20.49 -3.40 -15.64
CA THR A 10 19.61 -3.78 -16.76
C THR A 10 18.41 -4.59 -16.29
N ILE A 11 17.35 -4.57 -17.08
CA ILE A 11 16.14 -5.37 -16.80
C ILE A 11 16.43 -6.87 -16.85
N GLN A 12 17.40 -7.32 -17.65
CA GLN A 12 17.83 -8.72 -17.69
C GLN A 12 18.50 -9.13 -16.38
N GLN A 13 19.36 -8.28 -15.82
CA GLN A 13 19.98 -8.54 -14.52
C GLN A 13 18.94 -8.62 -13.41
N LEU A 14 17.89 -7.80 -13.46
CA LEU A 14 16.79 -7.86 -12.49
C LEU A 14 16.14 -9.25 -12.48
N GLU A 15 15.88 -9.82 -13.65
CA GLU A 15 15.28 -11.15 -13.77
C GLU A 15 16.20 -12.24 -13.26
N ASP A 16 17.47 -12.18 -13.65
CA ASP A 16 18.47 -13.13 -13.20
C ASP A 16 18.59 -13.11 -11.68
N ILE A 17 18.53 -11.92 -11.06
CA ILE A 17 18.53 -11.76 -9.61
C ILE A 17 17.29 -12.39 -8.98
N VAL A 18 16.10 -12.14 -9.54
CA VAL A 18 14.85 -12.74 -9.05
C VAL A 18 14.89 -14.26 -9.15
N ASN A 19 15.26 -14.80 -10.31
CA ASN A 19 15.39 -16.25 -10.53
C ASN A 19 16.43 -16.89 -9.61
N LYS A 20 17.55 -16.22 -9.34
CA LYS A 20 18.63 -16.75 -8.47
C LYS A 20 18.40 -16.51 -6.98
N SER A 21 17.35 -15.78 -6.60
CA SER A 21 17.07 -15.47 -5.20
C SER A 21 16.40 -16.62 -4.44
N SER A 22 15.73 -17.53 -5.15
CA SER A 22 15.13 -18.75 -4.61
C SER A 22 14.90 -19.76 -5.74
N THR A 23 14.99 -21.05 -5.43
CA THR A 23 14.72 -22.14 -6.39
C THR A 23 13.26 -22.19 -6.87
N ALA A 24 12.34 -21.53 -6.16
CA ALA A 24 10.92 -21.47 -6.50
C ALA A 24 10.52 -20.19 -7.25
N ASN A 25 11.45 -19.25 -7.47
CA ASN A 25 11.13 -17.99 -8.14
C ASN A 25 11.25 -18.12 -9.66
N GLU A 26 10.25 -17.60 -10.35
CA GLU A 26 10.26 -17.41 -11.80
C GLU A 26 9.96 -15.94 -12.10
N ALA A 27 10.93 -15.25 -12.69
CA ALA A 27 10.79 -13.87 -13.13
C ALA A 27 9.98 -13.83 -14.42
N VAL A 28 8.89 -13.07 -14.42
CA VAL A 28 8.02 -12.90 -15.59
C VAL A 28 8.11 -11.47 -16.09
N ARG A 29 8.57 -11.27 -17.34
CA ARG A 29 8.43 -9.96 -18.01
C ARG A 29 6.98 -9.69 -18.25
N TYR A 30 6.51 -8.59 -17.69
CA TYR A 30 5.24 -8.06 -18.12
C TYR A 30 5.42 -7.41 -19.51
N PRO A 31 4.75 -7.90 -20.56
CA PRO A 31 5.08 -7.55 -21.96
C PRO A 31 4.79 -6.08 -22.30
N THR A 32 3.89 -5.44 -21.57
CA THR A 32 3.55 -4.02 -21.74
C THR A 32 3.17 -3.44 -20.39
N TRP A 33 3.82 -2.36 -19.96
CA TRP A 33 3.43 -1.69 -18.72
C TRP A 33 2.00 -1.14 -18.87
N ARG A 34 1.06 -1.68 -18.09
CA ARG A 34 -0.32 -1.20 -18.05
C ARG A 34 -0.50 -0.40 -16.77
N TRP A 35 -0.56 0.92 -16.90
CA TRP A 35 -1.03 1.77 -15.84
C TRP A 35 -2.48 1.40 -15.52
N ARG A 36 -2.71 0.93 -14.29
CA ARG A 36 -4.04 0.71 -13.75
C ARG A 36 -4.39 1.91 -12.91
N ASP A 37 -5.55 2.50 -13.17
CA ASP A 37 -6.11 3.51 -12.28
C ASP A 37 -6.69 2.83 -11.05
N TRP A 38 -5.82 2.61 -10.06
CA TRP A 38 -6.22 2.04 -8.78
C TRP A 38 -7.13 2.97 -7.99
N ASN A 39 -7.07 4.29 -8.21
CA ASN A 39 -7.99 5.21 -7.54
C ASN A 39 -9.42 4.96 -8.01
N THR A 40 -9.65 4.93 -9.33
CA THR A 40 -10.98 4.60 -9.88
C THR A 40 -11.40 3.20 -9.51
N PHE A 41 -10.52 2.20 -9.63
CA PHE A 41 -10.88 0.82 -9.27
C PHE A 41 -11.26 0.66 -7.79
N LEU A 42 -10.49 1.24 -6.87
CA LEU A 42 -10.74 1.10 -5.43
C LEU A 42 -11.89 1.98 -4.95
N SER A 43 -12.24 3.04 -5.67
CA SER A 43 -13.34 3.95 -5.30
C SER A 43 -14.70 3.27 -5.15
N THR A 44 -14.91 2.12 -5.81
CA THR A 44 -16.17 1.35 -5.68
C THR A 44 -16.34 0.76 -4.29
N SER A 45 -15.24 0.41 -3.64
CA SER A 45 -15.24 -0.36 -2.38
C SER A 45 -14.70 0.45 -1.20
N PHE A 46 -13.83 1.42 -1.46
CA PHE A 46 -13.09 2.18 -0.46
C PHE A 46 -13.35 3.68 -0.62
N LYS A 47 -13.40 4.39 0.51
CA LYS A 47 -13.40 5.85 0.54
C LYS A 47 -12.02 6.37 0.94
N ALA A 48 -11.52 7.35 0.20
CA ALA A 48 -10.28 8.03 0.55
C ALA A 48 -10.49 8.84 1.84
N ILE A 49 -9.55 8.74 2.78
CA ILE A 49 -9.52 9.59 3.98
C ILE A 49 -8.98 10.96 3.56
N PRO A 50 -9.75 12.06 3.71
CA PRO A 50 -9.30 13.39 3.33
C PRO A 50 -8.02 13.77 4.08
N GLY A 51 -6.98 14.13 3.33
CA GLY A 51 -5.70 14.50 3.92
C GLY A 51 -4.99 13.35 4.65
N ILE A 52 -5.17 12.09 4.24
CA ILE A 52 -4.56 10.90 4.86
C ILE A 52 -3.06 11.06 5.17
N ARG A 53 -2.33 11.79 4.32
CA ARG A 53 -0.89 12.07 4.47
C ARG A 53 -0.53 12.90 5.72
N LYS A 54 -1.51 13.54 6.36
CA LYS A 54 -1.32 14.32 7.60
C LYS A 54 -1.39 13.45 8.85
N TYR A 55 -1.86 12.21 8.73
CA TYR A 55 -2.01 11.27 9.84
C TYR A 55 -0.84 10.29 9.88
N GLN A 56 -0.39 9.97 11.09
CA GLN A 56 0.73 9.07 11.34
C GLN A 56 0.29 7.77 12.01
N TYR A 57 -0.82 7.79 12.74
CA TYR A 57 -1.33 6.65 13.49
C TYR A 57 -2.72 6.28 13.01
N PHE A 58 -2.94 4.99 12.75
CA PHE A 58 -4.23 4.43 12.37
C PHE A 58 -4.59 3.30 13.31
N ARG A 59 -5.84 3.30 13.79
CA ARG A 59 -6.38 2.28 14.68
C ARG A 59 -7.70 1.78 14.11
N PHE A 60 -7.88 0.46 14.22
CA PHE A 60 -9.09 -0.25 13.83
C PHE A 60 -9.64 -0.96 15.05
N ASP A 61 -10.96 -1.05 15.13
CA ASP A 61 -11.68 -1.51 16.31
C ASP A 61 -12.72 -2.55 15.90
N SER A 62 -12.64 -3.75 16.48
CA SER A 62 -13.60 -4.82 16.17
C SER A 62 -15.01 -4.51 16.65
N SER A 63 -15.15 -3.66 17.68
CA SER A 63 -16.45 -3.21 18.17
C SER A 63 -17.13 -2.18 17.24
N ARG A 64 -16.35 -1.55 16.34
CA ARG A 64 -16.82 -0.51 15.41
C ARG A 64 -16.30 -0.78 13.99
N PRO A 65 -16.76 -1.87 13.35
CA PRO A 65 -16.34 -2.22 12.00
C PRO A 65 -16.69 -1.10 11.02
N GLY A 66 -15.81 -0.87 10.05
CA GLY A 66 -15.99 0.20 9.04
C GLY A 66 -15.62 1.61 9.51
N THR A 67 -15.11 1.77 10.73
CA THR A 67 -14.53 3.02 11.23
C THR A 67 -13.02 2.93 11.27
N VAL A 68 -12.35 3.95 10.72
CA VAL A 68 -10.91 4.14 10.88
C VAL A 68 -10.69 5.30 11.83
N PHE A 69 -9.89 5.08 12.87
CA PHE A 69 -9.46 6.12 13.77
C PHE A 69 -8.06 6.57 13.40
N ALA A 70 -7.83 7.87 13.28
CA ALA A 70 -6.54 8.40 12.85
C ALA A 70 -6.06 9.57 13.73
N LYS A 71 -4.75 9.65 13.96
CA LYS A 71 -4.09 10.77 14.66
C LYS A 71 -2.97 11.39 13.84
N LYS A 72 -2.84 12.72 13.94
CA LYS A 72 -1.76 13.48 13.29
C LYS A 72 -0.42 13.34 14.01
N ALA A 73 -0.46 13.22 15.34
CA ALA A 73 0.67 12.93 16.22
C ALA A 73 0.16 12.24 17.49
N THR A 74 1.04 11.69 18.32
CA THR A 74 0.67 10.89 19.51
C THR A 74 -0.17 11.68 20.52
N ASP A 75 0.19 12.94 20.71
CA ASP A 75 -0.39 13.95 21.61
C ASP A 75 -1.64 14.63 21.06
N LEU A 76 -1.90 14.49 19.76
CA LEU A 76 -3.05 15.08 19.11
C LEU A 76 -4.30 14.19 19.23
N PRO A 77 -5.51 14.80 19.20
CA PRO A 77 -6.76 14.08 19.29
C PRO A 77 -6.96 13.11 18.12
N GLU A 78 -7.71 12.04 18.41
CA GLU A 78 -8.07 11.01 17.44
C GLU A 78 -9.33 11.43 16.67
N GLU A 79 -9.28 11.35 15.34
CA GLU A 79 -10.40 11.63 14.45
C GLU A 79 -10.97 10.30 13.91
N ALA A 80 -12.29 10.18 13.88
CA ALA A 80 -12.97 8.97 13.43
C ALA A 80 -13.57 9.16 12.02
N PHE A 81 -13.21 8.28 11.10
CA PHE A 81 -13.68 8.25 9.72
C PHE A 81 -14.55 7.02 9.50
N LEU A 82 -15.87 7.23 9.42
CA LEU A 82 -16.83 6.19 9.08
C LEU A 82 -17.12 6.24 7.57
N ARG A 83 -17.23 5.07 6.94
CA ARG A 83 -17.58 4.95 5.52
C ARG A 83 -18.84 5.77 5.15
N ASP A 84 -19.83 5.86 6.03
CA ASP A 84 -21.11 6.52 5.72
C ASP A 84 -21.15 8.02 6.07
N SER A 85 -20.21 8.53 6.87
CA SER A 85 -20.20 9.93 7.32
C SER A 85 -19.33 10.87 6.49
N LEU A 86 -18.48 10.34 5.61
CA LEU A 86 -17.77 11.11 4.59
C LEU A 86 -18.74 11.50 3.46
N ARG A 87 -19.38 12.68 3.58
CA ARG A 87 -20.19 13.30 2.53
C ARG A 87 -19.31 13.79 1.37
N ILE A 88 -19.86 13.65 0.17
CA ILE A 88 -19.36 14.17 -1.12
C ILE A 88 -19.21 15.68 -1.04
#